data_AF-A0A9W6BYN2-F1
#
_entry.id   AF-A0A9W6BYN2-F1
#
_cell.length_a   1.000
_cell.length_b   1.000
_cell.length_c   1.000
_cell.angle_alpha   90.00
_cell.angle_beta   90.00
_cell.angle_gamma   90.00
#
_symmetry.space_group_name_H-M   'P 1'
#
loop_
_entity.id
_entity.type
_entity.pdbx_description
1 polymer ?
#
loop_
_entity_poly.entity_id
_entity_poly.type
_entity_poly.pdbx_seq_one_letter_code
_entity_poly.pdbx_strand_id
1 'polypeptide(L)'
;MLTTEKLLKLRVTCYLSTMSTSALATKETGTATLPSKSQIEYLISQTPPSLLRPLAFFVSWNGVITLAYSGFPPALVELKQAINDTVDGLPAEYSGSKWPKTSLGALHDKARLTPEQLNRLNAICKEESTKLSQEADEQAVLVDQLNVVFYECRCLERRLLEHVVPLQAAAALDEAQPEASELERVRGVVSEADSPDYWFLASKDGSRESHYRSSCLGVTLVHDLAAFRGDDQQQQRQQQQQRQLPNGAAGAKYGSDLPGLIRAFRDRVDSELPGLYRWFRDSSLHSTVRSLMG
;
A
#
# COMPACT_ATOMS: atom_id res chain seq x y z
N MET A 1 23.41 -13.35 -26.50
CA MET A 1 22.02 -13.25 -26.01
C MET A 1 22.03 -12.62 -24.63
N LEU A 2 21.57 -11.38 -24.50
CA LEU A 2 21.35 -10.77 -23.19
C LEU A 2 20.06 -11.37 -22.61
N THR A 3 20.11 -11.86 -21.38
CA THR A 3 18.93 -12.38 -20.69
C THR A 3 17.88 -11.27 -20.56
N THR A 4 16.60 -11.64 -20.59
CA THR A 4 15.44 -10.74 -20.45
C THR A 4 15.57 -9.83 -19.23
N GLU A 5 16.19 -10.32 -18.16
CA GLU A 5 16.52 -9.59 -16.93
C GLU A 5 17.53 -8.44 -17.16
N LYS A 6 18.55 -8.62 -18.01
CA LYS A 6 19.52 -7.56 -18.34
C LYS A 6 18.90 -6.47 -19.22
N LEU A 7 18.01 -6.85 -20.14
CA LEU A 7 17.27 -5.89 -20.98
C LEU A 7 16.25 -5.09 -20.16
N LEU A 8 15.63 -5.69 -19.14
CA LEU A 8 14.74 -4.99 -18.22
C LEU A 8 15.52 -4.01 -17.33
N LYS A 9 16.65 -4.42 -16.77
CA LYS A 9 17.56 -3.54 -16.00
C LYS A 9 18.03 -2.33 -16.83
N LEU A 10 18.45 -2.54 -18.08
CA LEU A 10 18.86 -1.45 -18.98
C LEU A 10 17.72 -0.47 -19.32
N ARG A 11 16.48 -0.96 -19.51
CA ARG A 11 15.32 -0.08 -19.77
C ARG A 11 14.85 0.67 -18.53
N VAL A 12 14.92 0.07 -17.35
CA VAL A 12 14.57 0.72 -16.07
C VAL A 12 15.59 1.80 -15.71
N THR A 13 16.89 1.55 -15.89
CA THR A 13 17.92 2.59 -15.71
C THR A 13 17.72 3.74 -16.71
N CYS A 14 17.33 3.45 -17.96
CA CYS A 14 16.92 4.52 -18.87
C CYS A 14 15.68 5.28 -18.37
N TYR A 15 14.61 4.62 -17.92
CA TYR A 15 13.37 5.30 -17.51
C TYR A 15 13.57 6.23 -16.29
N LEU A 16 14.38 5.79 -15.32
CA LEU A 16 14.76 6.62 -14.17
C LEU A 16 15.75 7.74 -14.53
N SER A 17 16.59 7.53 -15.55
CA SER A 17 17.56 8.54 -16.00
C SER A 17 16.98 9.52 -17.04
N THR A 18 15.91 9.17 -17.77
CA THR A 18 15.29 10.00 -18.81
C THR A 18 14.25 10.99 -18.30
N MET A 19 13.92 10.98 -17.01
CA MET A 19 13.07 12.01 -16.40
C MET A 19 13.85 13.26 -15.93
N SER A 20 15.13 13.39 -16.29
CA SER A 20 16.00 14.48 -15.80
C SER A 20 16.77 15.24 -16.87
N THR A 21 16.31 15.33 -18.12
CA THR A 21 17.01 16.17 -19.13
C THR A 21 16.09 16.82 -20.15
N SER A 22 15.77 18.10 -19.90
CA SER A 22 15.64 19.13 -20.94
C SER A 22 16.74 20.17 -20.69
N ALA A 23 17.88 20.01 -21.36
CA ALA A 23 18.86 21.10 -21.55
C ALA A 23 19.86 20.72 -22.66
N LEU A 24 20.14 21.71 -23.51
CA LEU A 24 21.02 21.68 -24.66
C LEU A 24 22.47 21.29 -24.31
N ALA A 25 23.11 20.65 -25.29
CA ALA A 25 24.47 20.16 -25.22
C ALA A 25 25.52 21.28 -25.14
N THR A 26 26.31 21.27 -24.06
CA THR A 26 27.67 21.82 -24.02
C THR A 26 28.61 20.78 -23.42
N LYS A 27 29.76 20.59 -24.10
CA LYS A 27 30.88 19.73 -23.68
C LYS A 27 31.53 20.31 -22.44
N GLU A 28 31.49 19.62 -21.29
CA GLU A 28 32.48 19.82 -20.21
C GLU A 28 32.76 18.53 -19.40
N THR A 29 33.93 18.57 -18.80
CA THR A 29 34.75 17.55 -18.18
C THR A 29 34.24 17.03 -16.83
N GLY A 30 34.05 15.71 -16.73
CA GLY A 30 34.69 14.86 -15.71
C GLY A 30 34.62 15.25 -14.23
N THR A 31 33.49 15.71 -13.72
CA THR A 31 33.12 15.48 -12.31
C THR A 31 32.10 14.35 -12.28
N ALA A 32 32.34 13.31 -11.48
CA ALA A 32 31.36 12.26 -11.27
C ALA A 32 30.20 12.83 -10.44
N THR A 33 29.29 13.52 -11.12
CA THR A 33 28.04 13.99 -10.56
C THR A 33 27.28 12.76 -10.09
N LEU A 34 27.04 12.66 -8.78
CA LEU A 34 26.07 11.69 -8.25
C LEU A 34 24.79 11.83 -9.08
N PRO A 35 24.13 10.74 -9.50
CA PRO A 35 22.88 10.85 -10.23
C PRO A 35 21.94 11.71 -9.39
N SER A 36 21.41 12.78 -10.01
CA SER A 36 20.34 13.56 -9.41
C SER A 36 19.25 12.58 -9.00
N LYS A 37 18.81 12.64 -7.74
CA LYS A 37 17.65 11.86 -7.28
C LYS A 37 16.52 12.07 -8.29
N SER A 38 15.79 11.01 -8.61
CA SER A 38 14.55 11.19 -9.38
C SER A 38 13.64 12.17 -8.61
N GLN A 39 12.80 12.93 -9.30
CA GLN A 39 11.89 13.88 -8.64
C GLN A 39 11.03 13.18 -7.58
N ILE A 40 10.52 11.98 -7.87
CA ILE A 40 9.75 11.16 -6.92
C ILE A 40 10.59 10.81 -5.68
N GLU A 41 11.83 10.33 -5.86
CA GLU A 41 12.72 10.00 -4.74
C GLU A 41 13.05 11.23 -3.88
N TYR A 42 13.27 12.38 -4.52
CA TYR A 42 13.46 13.63 -3.82
C TYR A 42 12.25 13.96 -2.94
N LEU A 43 11.04 13.99 -3.51
CA LEU A 43 9.81 14.30 -2.78
C LEU A 43 9.56 13.36 -1.60
N ILE A 44 9.74 12.04 -1.80
CA ILE A 44 9.61 11.06 -0.72
C ILE A 44 10.61 11.36 0.40
N SER A 45 11.87 11.65 0.06
CA SER A 45 12.91 11.94 1.06
C SER A 45 12.73 13.27 1.81
N GLN A 46 11.81 14.14 1.35
CA GLN A 46 11.38 15.36 2.04
C GLN A 46 10.08 15.18 2.84
N THR A 47 9.44 14.01 2.76
CA THR A 47 8.19 13.75 3.47
C THR A 47 8.48 13.24 4.88
N PRO A 48 7.91 13.81 5.94
CA PRO A 48 8.05 13.29 7.30
C PRO A 48 7.45 11.87 7.43
N PRO A 49 8.03 10.98 8.25
CA PRO A 49 7.39 9.71 8.57
C PRO A 49 6.02 9.95 9.19
N SER A 50 5.06 9.05 8.98
CA SER A 50 3.66 9.25 9.41
C SER A 50 2.95 7.93 9.77
N LEU A 51 1.71 8.01 10.25
CA LEU A 51 0.93 6.85 10.69
C LEU A 51 -0.31 6.59 9.83
N LEU A 52 -0.47 5.36 9.34
CA LEU A 52 -1.74 4.86 8.78
C LEU A 52 -2.52 4.10 9.86
N ARG A 53 -3.71 4.56 10.21
CA ARG A 53 -4.51 3.96 11.28
C ARG A 53 -5.58 3.02 10.74
N PRO A 54 -5.54 1.72 11.07
CA PRO A 54 -6.59 0.78 10.70
C PRO A 54 -7.96 1.29 11.11
N LEU A 55 -8.94 1.20 10.21
CA LEU A 55 -10.31 1.63 10.47
C LEU A 55 -11.27 0.43 10.48
N ALA A 56 -11.29 -0.33 9.38
CA ALA A 56 -12.27 -1.38 9.20
C ALA A 56 -11.80 -2.45 8.22
N PHE A 57 -12.17 -3.69 8.50
CA PHE A 57 -12.33 -4.70 7.46
C PHE A 57 -13.66 -4.47 6.75
N PHE A 58 -13.68 -4.60 5.43
CA PHE A 58 -14.92 -4.57 4.67
C PHE A 58 -14.78 -5.29 3.32
N VAL A 59 -15.94 -5.55 2.71
CA VAL A 59 -16.04 -6.13 1.37
C VAL A 59 -16.11 -4.99 0.37
N SER A 60 -15.03 -4.77 -0.38
CA SER A 60 -15.05 -3.80 -1.48
C SER A 60 -15.74 -4.38 -2.73
N TRP A 61 -15.91 -3.55 -3.76
CA TRP A 61 -16.51 -3.98 -5.03
C TRP A 61 -15.90 -5.27 -5.57
N ASN A 62 -16.72 -6.05 -6.26
CA ASN A 62 -16.37 -7.38 -6.79
C ASN A 62 -15.93 -8.38 -5.71
N GLY A 63 -16.27 -8.12 -4.44
CA GLY A 63 -16.12 -9.08 -3.35
C GLY A 63 -14.72 -9.13 -2.77
N VAL A 64 -13.86 -8.14 -3.03
CA VAL A 64 -12.47 -8.15 -2.54
C VAL A 64 -12.43 -7.74 -1.07
N ILE A 65 -11.85 -8.57 -0.21
CA ILE A 65 -11.65 -8.25 1.21
C ILE A 65 -10.56 -7.20 1.33
N THR A 66 -10.86 -6.14 2.08
CA THR A 66 -9.97 -5.00 2.24
C THR A 66 -9.89 -4.57 3.70
N LEU A 67 -8.68 -4.24 4.15
CA LEU A 67 -8.44 -3.40 5.32
C LEU A 67 -8.40 -1.93 4.86
N ALA A 68 -9.34 -1.13 5.34
CA ALA A 68 -9.34 0.32 5.18
C ALA A 68 -8.55 0.98 6.32
N TYR A 69 -7.84 2.07 5.99
CA TYR A 69 -7.28 2.97 7.00
C TYR A 69 -8.11 4.25 7.05
N SER A 70 -8.09 4.97 8.18
CA SER A 70 -8.97 6.12 8.43
C SER A 70 -8.85 7.26 7.42
N GLY A 71 -7.71 7.37 6.73
CA GLY A 71 -7.42 8.38 5.72
C GLY A 71 -5.91 8.50 5.52
N PHE A 72 -5.45 9.18 4.47
CA PHE A 72 -4.03 9.49 4.39
C PHE A 72 -3.70 10.59 5.43
N PRO A 73 -2.62 10.44 6.22
CA PRO A 73 -2.14 11.52 7.08
C PRO A 73 -1.69 12.72 6.21
N PRO A 74 -1.68 13.94 6.77
CA PRO A 74 -1.33 15.16 6.04
C PRO A 74 -0.03 15.03 5.23
N ALA A 75 1.04 14.49 5.83
CA ALA A 75 2.30 14.27 5.12
C ALA A 75 2.17 13.45 3.82
N LEU A 76 1.33 12.41 3.80
CA LEU A 76 1.11 11.60 2.59
C LEU A 76 0.16 12.27 1.60
N VAL A 77 -0.80 13.08 2.06
CA VAL A 77 -1.64 13.90 1.17
C VAL A 77 -0.79 14.94 0.44
N GLU A 78 0.08 15.65 1.17
CA GLU A 78 1.02 16.62 0.61
C GLU A 78 1.99 15.97 -0.38
N LEU A 79 2.55 14.80 -0.05
CA LEU A 79 3.39 14.04 -0.98
C LEU A 79 2.63 13.67 -2.26
N LYS A 80 1.40 13.17 -2.15
CA LYS A 80 0.57 12.82 -3.32
C LYS A 80 0.30 14.05 -4.19
N GLN A 81 -0.01 15.18 -3.58
CA GLN A 81 -0.24 16.44 -4.27
C GLN A 81 1.04 16.93 -4.98
N ALA A 82 2.18 16.94 -4.27
CA ALA A 82 3.47 17.32 -4.84
C ALA A 82 3.87 16.43 -6.02
N ILE A 83 3.65 15.11 -5.94
CA ILE A 83 3.90 14.20 -7.07
C ILE A 83 3.04 14.58 -8.28
N ASN A 84 1.74 14.82 -8.07
CA ASN A 84 0.83 15.19 -9.16
C ASN A 84 1.18 16.55 -9.79
N ASP A 85 1.68 17.50 -9.00
CA ASP A 85 1.99 18.86 -9.45
C ASP A 85 3.36 18.99 -10.14
N THR A 86 4.31 18.10 -9.82
CA THR A 86 5.72 18.28 -10.24
C THR A 86 6.24 17.19 -11.18
N VAL A 87 5.61 16.02 -11.23
CA VAL A 87 6.07 14.89 -12.04
C VAL A 87 5.23 14.80 -13.31
N ASP A 88 5.80 15.25 -14.42
CA ASP A 88 5.14 15.25 -15.72
C ASP A 88 4.88 13.83 -16.26
N GLY A 89 3.78 13.69 -17.01
CA GLY A 89 3.47 12.46 -17.74
C GLY A 89 2.89 11.32 -16.91
N LEU A 90 2.61 11.53 -15.63
CA LEU A 90 1.90 10.55 -14.81
C LEU A 90 0.43 10.40 -15.25
N PRO A 91 -0.11 9.17 -15.29
CA PRO A 91 -1.53 8.97 -15.56
C PRO A 91 -2.38 9.50 -14.41
N ALA A 92 -3.64 9.84 -14.70
CA ALA A 92 -4.62 10.19 -13.69
C ALA A 92 -4.72 9.10 -12.60
N GLU A 93 -4.96 9.51 -11.36
CA GLU A 93 -5.05 8.57 -10.26
C GLU A 93 -6.30 7.68 -10.34
N TYR A 94 -6.08 6.37 -10.30
CA TYR A 94 -7.16 5.39 -10.21
C TYR A 94 -7.93 5.54 -8.91
N SER A 95 -9.25 5.34 -8.95
CA SER A 95 -10.13 5.42 -7.77
C SER A 95 -9.65 4.57 -6.59
N GLY A 96 -9.02 3.43 -6.87
CA GLY A 96 -8.54 2.48 -5.86
C GLY A 96 -7.35 2.96 -5.02
N SER A 97 -6.56 3.95 -5.47
CA SER A 97 -5.43 4.50 -4.69
C SER A 97 -5.71 5.88 -4.09
N LYS A 98 -6.91 6.42 -4.34
CA LYS A 98 -7.29 7.72 -3.79
C LYS A 98 -7.33 7.70 -2.27
N TRP A 99 -7.73 6.58 -1.64
CA TRP A 99 -7.73 6.37 -0.18
C TRP A 99 -6.79 5.23 0.19
N PRO A 100 -6.23 5.23 1.42
CA PRO A 100 -5.33 4.19 1.87
C PRO A 100 -6.10 2.90 2.17
N LYS A 101 -5.60 1.79 1.62
CA LYS A 101 -6.19 0.48 1.80
C LYS A 101 -5.19 -0.64 1.56
N THR A 102 -5.45 -1.80 2.15
CA THR A 102 -4.75 -3.03 1.87
C THR A 102 -5.75 -4.10 1.46
N SER A 103 -5.68 -4.56 0.22
CA SER A 103 -6.45 -5.74 -0.20
C SER A 103 -5.84 -7.00 0.44
N LEU A 104 -6.67 -7.78 1.12
CA LEU A 104 -6.24 -8.96 1.88
C LEU A 104 -6.42 -10.25 1.10
N GLY A 105 -7.44 -10.29 0.25
CA GLY A 105 -7.77 -11.46 -0.56
C GLY A 105 -8.88 -11.15 -1.54
N ALA A 106 -8.97 -11.99 -2.57
CA ALA A 106 -10.01 -11.91 -3.59
C ALA A 106 -10.82 -13.21 -3.62
N LEU A 107 -12.04 -13.11 -4.15
CA LEU A 107 -12.83 -14.30 -4.46
C LEU A 107 -12.07 -15.20 -5.45
N HIS A 108 -12.24 -16.50 -5.28
CA HIS A 108 -11.85 -17.48 -6.28
C HIS A 108 -12.37 -17.17 -7.68
N ASP A 109 -11.67 -17.65 -8.71
CA ASP A 109 -12.18 -17.55 -10.07
C ASP A 109 -13.55 -18.24 -10.17
N LYS A 110 -14.49 -17.56 -10.83
CA LYS A 110 -15.90 -17.99 -11.00
C LYS A 110 -16.75 -17.99 -9.72
N ALA A 111 -16.18 -17.72 -8.55
CA ALA A 111 -16.97 -17.53 -7.35
C ALA A 111 -17.77 -16.20 -7.41
N ARG A 112 -18.96 -16.22 -6.81
CA ARG A 112 -19.81 -15.05 -6.59
C ARG A 112 -20.42 -15.14 -5.21
N LEU A 113 -20.54 -14.00 -4.54
CA LEU A 113 -21.24 -13.90 -3.26
C LEU A 113 -22.75 -14.02 -3.49
N THR A 114 -23.41 -14.88 -2.72
CA THR A 114 -24.86 -14.77 -2.52
C THR A 114 -25.18 -13.63 -1.54
N PRO A 115 -26.42 -13.11 -1.51
CA PRO A 115 -26.82 -12.13 -0.50
C PRO A 115 -26.57 -12.60 0.94
N GLU A 116 -26.83 -13.87 1.24
CA GLU A 116 -26.62 -14.46 2.56
C GLU A 116 -25.14 -14.51 2.93
N GLN A 117 -24.28 -14.89 1.98
CA GLN A 117 -22.83 -14.90 2.17
C GLN A 117 -22.29 -13.48 2.39
N LEU A 118 -22.75 -12.49 1.61
CA LEU A 118 -22.36 -11.10 1.80
C LEU A 118 -22.83 -10.56 3.15
N ASN A 119 -24.08 -10.84 3.55
CA ASN A 119 -24.60 -10.45 4.86
C ASN A 119 -23.75 -11.04 5.99
N ARG A 120 -23.38 -12.32 5.87
CA ARG A 120 -22.53 -12.96 6.87
C ARG A 120 -21.13 -12.35 6.92
N LEU A 121 -20.55 -12.10 5.75
CA LEU A 121 -19.22 -11.50 5.63
C LEU A 121 -19.20 -10.06 6.15
N ASN A 122 -20.23 -9.27 5.89
CA ASN A 122 -20.39 -7.92 6.44
C ASN A 122 -20.52 -7.95 7.97
N ALA A 123 -21.20 -8.95 8.54
CA ALA A 123 -21.24 -9.13 9.99
C ALA A 123 -19.85 -9.43 10.57
N ILE A 124 -19.11 -10.37 9.98
CA ILE A 124 -17.71 -10.66 10.38
C ILE A 124 -16.85 -9.40 10.29
N CYS A 125 -16.90 -8.68 9.17
CA CYS A 125 -16.18 -7.43 8.96
C CYS A 125 -16.47 -6.41 10.08
N LYS A 126 -17.74 -6.17 10.43
CA LYS A 126 -18.13 -5.23 11.49
C LYS A 126 -17.61 -5.67 12.86
N GLU A 127 -17.83 -6.94 13.22
CA GLU A 127 -17.43 -7.48 14.52
C GLU A 127 -15.90 -7.45 14.70
N GLU A 128 -15.15 -7.89 13.70
CA GLU A 128 -13.68 -7.89 13.75
C GLU A 128 -13.09 -6.47 13.67
N SER A 129 -13.77 -5.52 13.02
CA SER A 129 -13.36 -4.10 13.00
C SER A 129 -13.45 -3.43 14.37
N THR A 130 -14.27 -3.93 15.29
CA THR A 130 -14.31 -3.37 16.65
C THR A 130 -12.97 -3.51 17.38
N LYS A 131 -12.23 -4.58 17.09
CA LYS A 131 -10.88 -4.83 17.62
C LYS A 131 -9.87 -3.83 17.07
N LEU A 132 -10.12 -3.28 15.87
CA LEU A 132 -9.28 -2.24 15.29
C LEU A 132 -9.44 -0.89 16.00
N SER A 133 -10.66 -0.58 16.43
CA SER A 133 -11.00 0.73 17.01
C SER A 133 -10.61 0.86 18.49
N GLN A 134 -10.48 -0.25 19.21
CA GLN A 134 -10.15 -0.23 20.65
C GLN A 134 -8.71 0.24 20.92
N GLU A 135 -7.79 -0.01 19.98
CA GLU A 135 -6.35 0.23 20.13
C GLU A 135 -5.76 0.82 18.82
N ALA A 136 -6.49 1.73 18.18
CA ALA A 136 -6.18 2.18 16.82
C ALA A 136 -4.76 2.77 16.67
N ASP A 137 -4.23 3.43 17.69
CA ASP A 137 -2.86 3.99 17.68
C ASP A 137 -1.78 2.91 17.91
N GLU A 138 -2.05 1.89 18.74
CA GLU A 138 -1.13 0.76 18.93
C GLU A 138 -1.06 -0.10 17.67
N GLN A 139 -2.18 -0.19 16.94
CA GLN A 139 -2.29 -0.91 15.68
C GLN A 139 -1.92 -0.06 14.45
N ALA A 140 -1.59 1.23 14.65
CA ALA A 140 -1.20 2.11 13.56
C ALA A 140 0.02 1.55 12.83
N VAL A 141 0.08 1.74 11.52
CA VAL A 141 1.20 1.30 10.68
C VAL A 141 2.12 2.49 10.45
N LEU A 142 3.36 2.38 10.95
CA LEU A 142 4.41 3.36 10.71
C LEU A 142 4.84 3.35 9.24
N VAL A 143 4.67 4.50 8.59
CA VAL A 143 5.17 4.79 7.25
C VAL A 143 6.46 5.60 7.39
N ASP A 144 7.60 4.92 7.40
CA ASP A 144 8.94 5.50 7.47
C ASP A 144 9.74 5.35 6.16
N GLN A 145 9.17 4.62 5.20
CA GLN A 145 9.73 4.43 3.86
C GLN A 145 8.61 4.11 2.86
N LEU A 146 8.87 4.38 1.59
CA LEU A 146 8.03 4.00 0.46
C LEU A 146 8.84 3.24 -0.59
N ASN A 147 8.15 2.36 -1.29
CA ASN A 147 8.73 1.48 -2.29
C ASN A 147 8.19 1.82 -3.66
N VAL A 148 9.08 2.17 -4.59
CA VAL A 148 8.76 2.17 -6.03
C VAL A 148 8.91 0.73 -6.52
N VAL A 149 7.79 0.11 -6.87
CA VAL A 149 7.73 -1.31 -7.23
C VAL A 149 7.35 -1.46 -8.69
N PHE A 150 8.23 -2.11 -9.46
CA PHE A 150 7.90 -2.68 -10.76
C PHE A 150 7.40 -4.09 -10.53
N TYR A 151 6.19 -4.41 -10.98
CA TYR A 151 5.55 -5.68 -10.68
C TYR A 151 5.12 -6.44 -11.92
N GLU A 152 4.88 -7.73 -11.72
CA GLU A 152 4.38 -8.66 -12.73
C GLU A 152 2.97 -9.18 -12.39
N CYS A 153 2.42 -8.78 -11.26
CA CYS A 153 1.02 -9.02 -10.86
C CYS A 153 0.53 -7.95 -9.89
N ARG A 154 -0.77 -7.63 -9.93
CA ARG A 154 -1.37 -6.49 -9.19
C ARG A 154 -1.36 -6.65 -7.67
N CYS A 155 -1.27 -7.87 -7.15
CA CYS A 155 -1.16 -8.11 -5.70
C CYS A 155 0.29 -8.03 -5.18
N LEU A 156 1.27 -7.73 -6.03
CA LEU A 156 2.70 -7.61 -5.70
C LEU A 156 3.35 -8.87 -5.10
N GLU A 157 2.74 -10.05 -5.27
CA GLU A 157 3.36 -11.35 -4.95
C GLU A 157 4.56 -11.65 -5.87
N ARG A 158 4.61 -11.02 -7.05
CA ARG A 158 5.73 -11.08 -8.00
C ARG A 158 6.19 -9.67 -8.36
N ARG A 159 7.34 -9.29 -7.81
CA ARG A 159 8.01 -8.01 -8.04
C ARG A 159 9.24 -8.24 -8.91
N LEU A 160 9.43 -7.37 -9.90
CA LEU A 160 10.58 -7.39 -10.81
C LEU A 160 11.72 -6.53 -10.28
N LEU A 161 11.36 -5.38 -9.70
CA LEU A 161 12.29 -4.42 -9.11
C LEU A 161 11.60 -3.70 -7.95
N GLU A 162 12.35 -3.46 -6.88
CA GLU A 162 11.95 -2.66 -5.74
C GLU A 162 13.03 -1.62 -5.48
N HIS A 163 12.63 -0.36 -5.37
CA HIS A 163 13.50 0.72 -4.93
C HIS A 163 12.89 1.33 -3.67
N VAL A 164 13.54 1.08 -2.54
CA VAL A 164 13.13 1.55 -1.21
C VAL A 164 13.69 2.95 -1.00
N VAL A 165 12.82 3.90 -0.70
CA VAL A 165 13.19 5.29 -0.41
C VAL A 165 12.74 5.62 1.01
N PRO A 166 13.67 5.88 1.94
CA PRO A 166 13.31 6.31 3.28
C PRO A 166 12.66 7.70 3.23
N LEU A 167 11.68 7.91 4.10
CA LEU A 167 11.13 9.23 4.37
C LEU A 167 12.19 10.07 5.10
N GLN A 168 11.89 11.34 5.36
CA GLN A 168 12.83 12.27 5.98
C GLN A 168 13.20 11.82 7.41
N ALA A 169 14.27 11.04 7.54
CA ALA A 169 14.66 10.39 8.79
C ALA A 169 14.96 11.37 9.95
N ALA A 170 15.31 12.62 9.63
CA ALA A 170 15.56 13.67 10.61
C ALA A 170 14.30 14.46 11.01
N ALA A 171 13.17 14.26 10.33
CA ALA A 171 11.91 14.90 10.69
C ALA A 171 11.25 14.18 11.87
N ALA A 172 10.46 14.94 12.64
CA ALA A 172 9.59 14.35 13.65
C ALA A 172 8.51 13.49 12.98
N LEU A 173 8.05 12.45 13.69
CA LEU A 173 6.90 11.65 13.27
C LEU A 173 5.65 12.54 13.18
N ASP A 174 5.00 12.54 12.02
CA ASP A 174 3.68 13.12 11.82
C ASP A 174 2.63 12.16 12.42
N GLU A 175 2.29 12.42 13.68
CA GLU A 175 1.22 11.72 14.40
C GLU A 175 -0.16 12.32 14.13
N ALA A 176 -0.30 13.33 13.25
CA ALA A 176 -1.59 13.95 12.99
C ALA A 176 -2.62 12.93 12.51
N GLN A 177 -3.87 13.19 12.87
CA GLN A 177 -4.99 12.44 12.29
C GLN A 177 -5.22 12.92 10.85
N PRO A 178 -5.77 12.07 9.97
CA PRO A 178 -6.23 12.52 8.66
C PRO A 178 -7.21 13.69 8.79
N GLU A 179 -7.19 14.59 7.81
CA GLU A 179 -8.13 15.70 7.77
C GLU A 179 -9.59 15.22 7.72
N ALA A 180 -10.53 16.09 8.11
CA ALA A 180 -11.95 15.75 8.15
C ALA A 180 -12.49 15.26 6.79
N SER A 181 -12.01 15.84 5.69
CA SER A 181 -12.35 15.45 4.32
C SER A 181 -11.87 14.03 4.00
N GLU A 182 -10.67 13.65 4.44
CA GLU A 182 -10.12 12.30 4.27
C GLU A 182 -10.89 11.27 5.10
N LEU A 183 -11.19 11.61 6.35
CA LEU A 183 -12.01 10.78 7.24
C LEU A 183 -13.40 10.53 6.66
N GLU A 184 -14.07 11.59 6.19
CA GLU A 184 -15.40 11.52 5.57
C GLU A 184 -15.36 10.68 4.29
N ARG A 185 -14.35 10.88 3.45
CA ARG A 185 -14.17 10.13 2.20
C ARG A 185 -14.02 8.64 2.43
N VAL A 186 -13.18 8.23 3.38
CA VAL A 186 -13.03 6.81 3.72
C VAL A 186 -14.31 6.25 4.34
N ARG A 187 -14.92 6.97 5.29
CA ARG A 187 -16.19 6.54 5.90
C ARG A 187 -17.27 6.36 4.85
N GLY A 188 -17.36 7.26 3.87
CA GLY A 188 -18.26 7.15 2.73
C GLY A 188 -18.05 5.83 1.97
N VAL A 189 -16.81 5.52 1.61
CA VAL A 189 -16.46 4.27 0.91
C VAL A 189 -16.79 3.03 1.74
N VAL A 190 -16.48 3.03 3.03
CA VAL A 190 -16.78 1.87 3.92
C VAL A 190 -18.29 1.71 4.12
N SER A 191 -19.01 2.82 4.33
CA SER A 191 -20.47 2.81 4.53
C SER A 191 -21.26 2.41 3.30
N GLU A 192 -20.66 2.51 2.10
CA GLU A 192 -21.26 2.00 0.87
C GLU A 192 -21.63 0.52 1.00
N ALA A 193 -20.83 -0.26 1.74
CA ALA A 193 -21.05 -1.68 1.97
C ALA A 193 -22.30 -2.00 2.82
N ASP A 194 -22.88 -0.99 3.48
CA ASP A 194 -24.11 -1.11 4.27
C ASP A 194 -25.37 -0.87 3.45
N SER A 195 -25.24 -0.42 2.19
CA SER A 195 -26.39 -0.21 1.32
C SER A 195 -27.09 -1.54 1.01
N PRO A 196 -28.44 -1.60 1.05
CA PRO A 196 -29.19 -2.81 0.70
C PRO A 196 -28.87 -3.36 -0.70
N ASP A 197 -28.57 -2.46 -1.64
CA ASP A 197 -28.27 -2.80 -3.03
C ASP A 197 -26.76 -3.02 -3.28
N TYR A 198 -25.92 -2.91 -2.25
CA TYR A 198 -24.47 -3.09 -2.39
C TYR A 198 -24.10 -4.48 -2.89
N TRP A 199 -24.97 -5.48 -2.66
CA TRP A 199 -24.74 -6.83 -3.12
C TRP A 199 -24.48 -6.89 -4.63
N PHE A 200 -25.15 -6.07 -5.45
CA PHE A 200 -24.94 -6.03 -6.89
C PHE A 200 -23.50 -5.63 -7.24
N LEU A 201 -22.90 -4.73 -6.46
CA LEU A 201 -21.53 -4.27 -6.64
C LEU A 201 -20.52 -5.30 -6.11
N ALA A 202 -20.78 -5.88 -4.95
CA ALA A 202 -19.92 -6.89 -4.33
C ALA A 202 -19.94 -8.22 -5.11
N SER A 203 -21.07 -8.65 -5.66
CA SER A 203 -21.18 -9.92 -6.40
C SER A 203 -20.77 -9.82 -7.86
N LYS A 204 -20.58 -8.60 -8.38
CA LYS A 204 -20.24 -8.36 -9.80
C LYS A 204 -18.99 -9.13 -10.21
N ASP A 205 -18.96 -9.60 -11.45
CA ASP A 205 -17.77 -10.22 -12.03
C ASP A 205 -16.65 -9.19 -12.20
N GLY A 206 -15.44 -9.60 -11.86
CA GLY A 206 -14.22 -8.82 -11.93
C GLY A 206 -13.37 -9.01 -10.68
N SER A 207 -12.13 -8.52 -10.71
CA SER A 207 -11.23 -8.54 -9.53
C SER A 207 -11.16 -9.89 -8.78
N ARG A 208 -11.27 -11.02 -9.49
CA ARG A 208 -11.09 -12.37 -8.91
C ARG A 208 -9.60 -12.67 -8.71
N GLU A 209 -9.28 -13.82 -8.13
CA GLU A 209 -7.88 -14.23 -7.89
C GLU A 209 -7.00 -14.06 -9.14
N SER A 210 -7.50 -14.43 -10.33
CA SER A 210 -6.77 -14.28 -11.59
C SER A 210 -6.49 -12.82 -11.94
N HIS A 211 -7.37 -11.87 -11.65
CA HIS A 211 -7.13 -10.45 -11.91
C HIS A 211 -5.89 -9.95 -11.18
N TYR A 212 -5.69 -10.43 -9.95
CA TYR A 212 -4.58 -10.03 -9.09
C TYR A 212 -3.30 -10.81 -9.35
N ARG A 213 -3.40 -12.11 -9.66
CA ARG A 213 -2.25 -13.02 -9.81
C ARG A 213 -1.82 -13.28 -11.24
N SER A 214 -2.62 -12.95 -12.26
CA SER A 214 -2.20 -13.04 -13.65
C SER A 214 -1.10 -12.03 -13.98
N SER A 215 -0.40 -12.28 -15.08
CA SER A 215 0.64 -11.37 -15.56
C SER A 215 0.06 -9.99 -15.85
N CYS A 216 0.61 -8.98 -15.21
CA CYS A 216 0.30 -7.57 -15.43
C CYS A 216 1.52 -6.76 -15.06
N LEU A 217 2.13 -6.10 -16.05
CA LEU A 217 3.24 -5.18 -15.81
C LEU A 217 2.68 -3.83 -15.34
N GLY A 218 3.36 -3.20 -14.38
CA GLY A 218 3.03 -1.87 -13.91
C GLY A 218 4.07 -1.33 -12.93
N VAL A 219 3.91 -0.07 -12.56
CA VAL A 219 4.76 0.61 -11.57
C VAL A 219 3.89 1.31 -10.56
N THR A 220 4.15 1.09 -9.28
CA THR A 220 3.37 1.69 -8.20
C THR A 220 4.28 2.17 -7.06
N LEU A 221 3.85 3.24 -6.40
CA LEU A 221 4.41 3.71 -5.14
C LEU A 221 3.57 3.16 -4.00
N VAL A 222 4.18 2.37 -3.14
CA VAL A 222 3.49 1.66 -2.06
C VAL A 222 4.23 1.78 -0.74
N HIS A 223 3.49 1.60 0.34
CA HIS A 223 4.04 1.26 1.64
C HIS A 223 3.76 -0.23 1.90
N ASP A 224 4.79 -1.03 2.13
CA ASP A 224 4.60 -2.43 2.54
C ASP A 224 4.34 -2.52 4.03
N LEU A 225 3.40 -3.38 4.44
CA LEU A 225 3.07 -3.54 5.84
C LEU A 225 4.20 -4.30 6.54
N ALA A 226 5.16 -3.56 7.10
CA ALA A 226 6.40 -4.10 7.66
C ALA A 226 6.17 -5.15 8.77
N ALA A 227 5.04 -5.07 9.48
CA ALA A 227 4.62 -6.04 10.48
C ALA A 227 4.48 -7.48 9.93
N PHE A 228 4.31 -7.64 8.61
CA PHE A 228 4.11 -8.93 7.93
C PHE A 228 5.36 -9.44 7.20
N ARG A 229 6.43 -8.65 7.12
CA ARG A 229 7.72 -9.12 6.62
C ARG A 229 8.43 -9.81 7.79
N GLY A 230 8.47 -11.14 7.78
CA GLY A 230 8.84 -12.00 8.90
C GLY A 230 10.14 -11.67 9.66
N ASP A 231 10.31 -12.36 10.78
CA ASP A 231 11.29 -12.09 11.86
C ASP A 231 12.73 -11.83 11.38
N ASP A 232 13.18 -12.48 10.29
CA ASP A 232 14.55 -12.32 9.79
C ASP A 232 14.87 -10.90 9.31
N GLN A 233 13.89 -10.19 8.72
CA GLN A 233 14.07 -8.78 8.32
C GLN A 233 13.72 -7.81 9.46
N GLN A 234 12.83 -8.20 10.38
CA GLN A 234 12.51 -7.39 11.56
C GLN A 234 13.67 -7.35 12.55
N GLN A 235 14.39 -8.46 12.77
CA GLN A 235 15.56 -8.48 13.65
C GLN A 235 16.70 -7.62 13.10
N GLN A 236 16.96 -7.65 11.79
CA GLN A 236 17.95 -6.78 11.15
C GLN A 236 17.54 -5.30 11.21
N ARG A 237 16.25 -4.99 11.02
CA ARG A 237 15.73 -3.62 11.13
C ARG A 237 15.71 -3.10 12.56
N GLN A 238 15.30 -3.91 13.54
CA GLN A 238 15.36 -3.54 14.95
C GLN A 238 16.81 -3.31 15.41
N GLN A 239 17.78 -4.12 14.95
CA GLN A 239 19.20 -3.89 15.23
C GLN A 239 19.76 -2.62 14.55
N GLN A 240 19.24 -2.23 13.39
CA GLN A 240 19.64 -0.98 12.71
C GLN A 240 18.95 0.26 13.30
N GLN A 241 17.64 0.19 13.60
CA GLN A 241 16.86 1.28 14.20
C GLN A 241 17.30 1.57 15.64
N GLN A 242 17.67 0.54 16.43
CA GLN A 242 18.25 0.75 17.76
C GLN A 242 19.61 1.48 17.73
N ARG A 243 20.30 1.53 16.58
CA ARG A 243 21.59 2.23 16.45
C ARG A 243 21.47 3.67 15.98
N GLN A 244 20.30 4.16 15.57
CA GLN A 244 20.20 5.45 14.86
C GLN A 244 19.10 6.41 15.32
N LEU A 245 18.29 6.10 16.33
CA LEU A 245 17.33 7.09 16.88
C LEU A 245 17.99 7.95 17.98
N PRO A 246 18.23 9.26 17.75
CA PRO A 246 18.68 10.16 18.80
C PRO A 246 17.48 10.51 19.69
N ASN A 247 17.63 10.29 20.99
CA ASN A 247 16.72 10.71 22.06
C ASN A 247 15.30 10.12 22.06
N GLY A 248 15.13 9.01 22.78
CA GLY A 248 14.13 8.94 23.86
C GLY A 248 12.67 8.61 23.51
N ALA A 249 12.29 8.48 22.24
CA ALA A 249 11.02 7.85 21.88
C ALA A 249 11.16 6.33 22.06
N ALA A 250 10.88 5.85 23.29
CA ALA A 250 10.80 4.43 23.60
C ALA A 250 9.89 3.75 22.55
N GLY A 251 10.39 2.69 21.92
CA GLY A 251 9.80 2.08 20.73
C GLY A 251 8.34 1.68 20.89
N ALA A 252 7.44 2.60 20.50
CA ALA A 252 6.06 2.28 20.25
C ALA A 252 6.05 1.24 19.13
N LYS A 253 5.57 0.03 19.45
CA LYS A 253 5.46 -1.08 18.51
C LYS A 253 4.23 -0.88 17.61
N TYR A 254 4.27 0.16 16.79
CA TYR A 254 3.24 0.44 15.80
C TYR A 254 2.92 -0.81 14.98
N GLY A 255 1.66 -1.26 15.05
CA GLY A 255 1.11 -2.30 14.21
C GLY A 255 1.59 -3.71 14.57
N SER A 256 2.20 -3.92 15.74
CA SER A 256 2.73 -5.25 16.10
C SER A 256 1.66 -6.32 16.27
N ASP A 257 0.44 -5.94 16.67
CA ASP A 257 -0.68 -6.86 16.81
C ASP A 257 -1.51 -7.03 15.53
N LEU A 258 -1.31 -6.14 14.53
CA LEU A 258 -2.06 -6.17 13.27
C LEU A 258 -1.95 -7.52 12.55
N PRO A 259 -0.79 -8.22 12.48
CA PRO A 259 -0.73 -9.58 11.95
C PRO A 259 -1.58 -10.60 12.69
N GLY A 260 -1.69 -10.49 14.02
CA GLY A 260 -2.58 -11.33 14.81
C GLY A 260 -4.05 -11.12 14.42
N LEU A 261 -4.46 -9.85 14.32
CA LEU A 261 -5.83 -9.47 13.98
C LEU A 261 -6.21 -9.87 12.56
N ILE A 262 -5.33 -9.66 11.57
CA ILE A 262 -5.58 -10.07 10.19
C ILE A 262 -5.68 -11.59 10.08
N ARG A 263 -4.83 -12.36 10.78
CA ARG A 263 -4.92 -13.83 10.79
C ARG A 263 -6.23 -14.31 11.41
N ALA A 264 -6.59 -13.79 12.59
CA ALA A 264 -7.85 -14.13 13.25
C ALA A 264 -9.07 -13.82 12.37
N PHE A 265 -9.06 -12.67 11.69
CA PHE A 265 -10.10 -12.30 10.73
C PHE A 265 -10.19 -13.30 9.56
N ARG A 266 -9.05 -13.67 8.95
CA ARG A 266 -9.00 -14.63 7.83
C ARG A 266 -9.48 -16.01 8.25
N ASP A 267 -9.00 -16.51 9.39
CA ASP A 267 -9.38 -17.81 9.94
C ASP A 267 -10.89 -17.88 10.18
N ARG A 268 -11.48 -16.79 10.68
CA ARG A 268 -12.92 -16.68 10.87
C ARG A 268 -13.68 -16.69 9.55
N VAL A 269 -13.23 -15.93 8.55
CA VAL A 269 -13.84 -15.97 7.21
C VAL A 269 -13.75 -17.38 6.60
N ASP A 270 -12.61 -18.05 6.70
CA ASP A 270 -12.43 -19.41 6.15
C ASP A 270 -13.25 -20.47 6.91
N SER A 271 -13.42 -20.30 8.22
CA SER A 271 -14.27 -21.17 9.04
C SER A 271 -15.75 -21.06 8.66
N GLU A 272 -16.22 -19.86 8.36
CA GLU A 272 -17.64 -19.59 8.15
C GLU A 272 -18.06 -19.60 6.67
N LEU A 273 -17.11 -19.35 5.77
CA LEU A 273 -17.29 -19.28 4.31
C LEU A 273 -16.16 -20.08 3.61
N PRO A 274 -16.08 -21.40 3.83
CA PRO A 274 -14.93 -22.21 3.43
C PRO A 274 -14.71 -22.22 1.91
N GLY A 275 -13.46 -21.99 1.51
CA GLY A 275 -13.04 -22.06 0.11
C GLY A 275 -13.57 -20.94 -0.77
N LEU A 276 -14.09 -19.85 -0.19
CA LEU A 276 -14.61 -18.72 -0.94
C LEU A 276 -13.49 -17.74 -1.37
N TYR A 277 -12.50 -17.57 -0.51
CA TYR A 277 -11.43 -16.58 -0.67
C TYR A 277 -10.07 -17.17 -0.95
N ARG A 278 -9.28 -16.37 -1.66
CA ARG A 278 -7.85 -16.55 -1.86
C ARG A 278 -7.10 -15.37 -1.26
N TRP A 279 -6.55 -15.60 -0.08
CA TRP A 279 -5.71 -14.64 0.62
C TRP A 279 -4.42 -14.37 -0.16
N PHE A 280 -3.99 -13.10 -0.17
CA PHE A 280 -2.68 -12.72 -0.68
C PHE A 280 -1.59 -13.02 0.35
N ARG A 281 -0.36 -13.26 -0.12
CA ARG A 281 0.78 -13.52 0.77
C ARG A 281 1.01 -12.34 1.71
N ASP A 282 1.31 -12.64 2.98
CA ASP A 282 1.63 -11.64 4.00
C ASP A 282 2.75 -10.70 3.57
N SER A 283 3.80 -11.25 2.95
CA SER A 283 4.93 -10.47 2.43
C SER A 283 4.59 -9.52 1.29
N SER A 284 3.40 -9.64 0.66
CA SER A 284 2.96 -8.77 -0.42
C SER A 284 1.85 -7.80 0.00
N LEU A 285 1.40 -7.82 1.25
CA LEU A 285 0.43 -6.86 1.75
C LEU A 285 1.04 -5.46 1.76
N HIS A 286 0.34 -4.53 1.14
CA HIS A 286 0.77 -3.15 0.96
C HIS A 286 -0.40 -2.18 0.98
N SER A 287 -0.11 -0.92 1.23
CA SER A 287 -0.99 0.21 0.96
C SER A 287 -0.44 0.97 -0.24
N THR A 288 -1.25 1.11 -1.30
CA THR A 288 -0.85 1.88 -2.48
C THR A 288 -1.00 3.37 -2.20
N VAL A 289 0.12 4.09 -2.23
CA VAL A 289 0.14 5.55 -2.12
C VAL A 289 -0.22 6.17 -3.47
N ARG A 290 0.35 5.67 -4.57
CA ARG A 290 0.07 6.20 -5.91
C ARG A 290 0.47 5.22 -7.01
N SER A 291 -0.42 4.95 -7.97
CA SER A 291 -0.03 4.27 -9.20
C SER A 291 0.83 5.20 -10.06
N LEU A 292 1.98 4.73 -10.54
CA LEU A 292 2.92 5.51 -11.35
C LEU A 292 2.84 5.14 -12.84
N MET A 293 2.48 3.90 -13.15
CA MET A 293 2.24 3.39 -14.51
C MET A 293 1.28 2.20 -14.43
N GLY A 294 0.29 2.12 -15.32
CA GLY A 294 -0.72 1.06 -15.35
C GLY A 294 -1.24 0.78 -16.75
#